data_AF-A0A534K745-F1
#
_entry.id   AF-A0A534K745-F1
#
_cell.length_a   1.000
_cell.length_b   1.000
_cell.length_c   1.000
_cell.angle_alpha   90.00
_cell.angle_beta   90.00
_cell.angle_gamma   90.00
#
_symmetry.space_group_name_H-M   'P 1'
#
loop_
_entity.id
_entity.type
_entity.pdbx_description
1 polymer ?
#
loop_
_entity_poly.entity_id
_entity_poly.type
_entity_poly.pdbx_seq_one_letter_code
_entity_poly.pdbx_strand_id
1 'polypeptide(L)'
;MRRKGYAFPPLSVPTDAVWYNVSANAFQPVGSGITAVSKITWDYTFGPWHDGQAMSMNDVWYELMNVFRRFSSVTWGTLANPFNGTTYSIGDIGRHDRRADSAAAVTFLSLFKGARQVDATHMEIYLDFWHVDNGEIAAIGDIFPTTPWEIGELMAKGVLADVTAYHATTAQTQLKQLLDLIRGASLPILASDLQSLKTANEVPTGMTAQITAAEATARWAALETFSTTTTTVTGQSGYTGGHFYDSNGPYWLKTVDVTSKQDTMDRFVNYPFADDKWDSALVPKVPAVQLGAIPEVVPGLPVTIPLSATLFGAPYDNVDLSYLITNPATGAVLFQGSPARLATGSYQIALNADETAAILPGTYNVQAIGVGREAAIPVVDTKSFLAIPTLAYFELQLGLTKADLQTQINQANAAAASANAAALAAADQARSLSNLLTIAVAVAIVAIAISVVSVVMAMRRGAGMRPKMPEEPPKESEEI
;
A
#
# COMPACT_ATOMS: atom_id res chain seq x y z
N MET A 1 -6.63 -33.24 -6.58
CA MET A 1 -5.53 -32.29 -6.83
C MET A 1 -4.75 -32.08 -5.54
N ARG A 2 -3.54 -32.65 -5.44
CA ARG A 2 -2.57 -32.22 -4.41
C ARG A 2 -2.19 -30.79 -4.75
N ARG A 3 -2.59 -29.81 -3.94
CA ARG A 3 -2.02 -28.45 -4.04
C ARG A 3 -0.51 -28.63 -3.92
N LYS A 4 0.24 -28.27 -4.96
CA LYS A 4 1.69 -28.05 -4.82
C LYS A 4 1.80 -26.96 -3.76
N GLY A 5 2.16 -27.35 -2.53
CA GLY A 5 2.47 -26.40 -1.48
C GLY A 5 3.55 -25.46 -2.02
N TYR A 6 3.38 -24.16 -1.81
CA TYR A 6 4.44 -23.20 -2.03
C TYR A 6 5.63 -23.64 -1.17
N ALA A 7 6.64 -24.23 -1.81
CA ALA A 7 7.89 -24.58 -1.15
C ALA A 7 8.81 -23.36 -1.32
N PHE A 8 8.83 -22.49 -0.32
CA PHE A 8 9.89 -21.49 -0.23
C PHE A 8 11.20 -22.21 0.04
N PRO A 9 12.33 -21.81 -0.57
CA PRO A 9 13.62 -22.34 -0.18
C PRO A 9 13.81 -22.10 1.33
N PRO A 10 14.20 -23.12 2.11
CA PRO A 10 14.37 -22.98 3.55
C PRO A 10 15.42 -21.89 3.85
N LEU A 11 15.09 -21.00 4.79
CA LEU A 11 16.00 -19.95 5.25
C LEU A 11 17.01 -20.59 6.21
N SER A 12 18.30 -20.32 6.01
CA SER A 12 19.32 -20.75 6.98
C SER A 12 19.18 -19.92 8.27
N VAL A 13 19.14 -20.60 9.41
CA VAL A 13 19.22 -19.93 10.72
C VAL A 13 20.70 -19.74 11.06
N PRO A 14 21.14 -18.54 11.48
CA PRO A 14 22.52 -18.31 11.92
C PRO A 14 22.91 -19.21 13.09
N THR A 15 24.16 -19.68 13.10
CA THR A 15 24.64 -20.62 14.12
C THR A 15 24.73 -20.02 15.51
N ASP A 16 24.82 -18.68 15.59
CA ASP A 16 24.84 -17.87 16.79
C ASP A 16 23.43 -17.44 17.26
N ALA A 17 22.36 -17.79 16.53
CA ALA A 17 21.01 -17.67 17.06
C ALA A 17 20.85 -18.59 18.27
N VAL A 18 20.10 -18.16 19.28
CA VAL A 18 19.97 -18.84 20.57
C VAL A 18 18.53 -19.20 20.91
N TRP A 19 18.38 -20.11 21.87
CA TRP A 19 17.14 -20.45 22.55
C TRP A 19 17.41 -20.60 24.05
N TYR A 20 16.39 -20.54 24.89
CA TYR A 20 16.57 -20.72 26.33
C TYR A 20 16.42 -22.18 26.75
N ASN A 21 17.49 -22.78 27.28
CA ASN A 21 17.47 -24.13 27.81
C ASN A 21 17.18 -24.12 29.31
N VAL A 22 15.93 -24.42 29.68
CA VAL A 22 15.47 -24.47 31.08
C VAL A 22 16.20 -25.49 31.95
N SER A 23 16.80 -26.55 31.39
CA SER A 23 17.55 -27.52 32.18
C SER A 23 18.95 -27.01 32.53
N ALA A 24 19.51 -26.15 31.68
CA ALA A 24 20.81 -25.51 31.90
C ALA A 24 20.69 -24.11 32.53
N ASN A 25 19.45 -23.58 32.65
CA ASN A 25 19.16 -22.20 33.03
C ASN A 25 20.02 -21.17 32.27
N ALA A 26 20.09 -21.33 30.94
CA ALA A 26 20.94 -20.49 30.11
C ALA A 26 20.45 -20.43 28.66
N PHE A 27 20.73 -19.31 27.99
CA PHE A 27 20.66 -19.22 26.53
C PHE A 27 21.76 -20.05 25.89
N GLN A 28 21.42 -20.81 24.84
CA GLN A 28 22.34 -21.68 24.13
C GLN A 28 22.18 -21.50 22.61
N PRO A 29 23.28 -21.59 21.84
CA PRO A 29 23.19 -21.57 20.38
C PRO A 29 22.32 -22.71 19.85
N VAL A 30 21.57 -22.46 18.77
CA VAL A 30 20.78 -23.47 18.06
C VAL A 30 21.67 -24.42 17.25
N GLY A 31 22.89 -23.98 16.90
CA GLY A 31 23.88 -24.78 16.18
C GLY A 31 23.78 -24.69 14.66
N SER A 32 24.50 -25.57 13.97
CA SER A 32 24.62 -25.58 12.49
C SER A 32 23.54 -26.42 11.81
N GLY A 33 23.19 -26.04 10.58
CA GLY A 33 22.27 -26.82 9.73
C GLY A 33 20.80 -26.64 10.06
N ILE A 34 20.47 -25.67 10.92
CA ILE A 34 19.08 -25.33 11.25
C ILE A 34 18.51 -24.45 10.14
N THR A 35 17.28 -24.79 9.73
CA THR A 35 16.51 -24.02 8.76
C THR A 35 15.18 -23.56 9.33
N ALA A 36 14.69 -22.41 8.88
CA ALA A 36 13.38 -21.85 9.20
C ALA A 36 12.58 -21.57 7.92
N VAL A 37 11.27 -21.37 8.07
CA VAL A 37 10.37 -21.01 6.96
C VAL A 37 10.28 -19.50 6.83
N SER A 38 10.32 -18.77 7.95
CA SER A 38 10.28 -17.32 7.99
C SER A 38 11.30 -16.73 8.96
N LYS A 39 11.65 -15.48 8.71
CA LYS A 39 12.48 -14.63 9.57
C LYS A 39 11.74 -13.32 9.78
N ILE A 40 11.61 -12.92 11.04
CA ILE A 40 11.13 -11.61 11.44
C ILE A 40 12.35 -10.81 11.89
N THR A 41 12.44 -9.54 11.50
CA THR A 41 13.40 -8.59 12.06
C THR A 41 12.58 -7.50 12.75
N TRP A 42 12.63 -7.49 14.08
CA TRP A 42 12.04 -6.45 14.90
C TRP A 42 12.98 -5.24 14.96
N ASP A 43 12.41 -4.06 14.77
CA ASP A 43 13.05 -2.77 15.00
C ASP A 43 12.34 -2.09 16.18
N TYR A 44 12.96 -2.15 17.35
CA TYR A 44 12.34 -1.70 18.60
C TYR A 44 12.54 -0.21 18.85
N THR A 45 11.46 0.47 19.21
CA THR A 45 11.52 1.78 19.87
C THR A 45 11.39 1.60 21.37
N PHE A 46 12.51 1.58 22.08
CA PHE A 46 12.52 1.50 23.55
C PHE A 46 12.24 2.88 24.17
N GLY A 47 11.13 2.97 24.91
CA GLY A 47 10.83 4.07 25.83
C GLY A 47 11.19 3.71 27.27
N PRO A 48 11.02 4.62 28.23
CA PRO A 48 11.11 4.28 29.64
C PRO A 48 9.89 3.48 30.11
N TRP A 49 10.10 2.62 31.10
CA TRP A 49 9.06 2.02 31.94
C TRP A 49 8.37 3.09 32.79
N HIS A 50 7.20 2.79 33.36
CA HIS A 50 6.43 3.77 34.14
C HIS A 50 7.12 4.17 35.45
N ASP A 51 8.05 3.35 35.95
CA ASP A 51 8.99 3.70 37.04
C ASP A 51 10.13 4.65 36.61
N GLY A 52 10.25 4.93 35.30
CA GLY A 52 11.25 5.81 34.70
C GLY A 52 12.55 5.12 34.27
N GLN A 53 12.73 3.83 34.51
CA GLN A 53 13.89 3.08 34.04
C GLN A 53 13.86 2.90 32.52
N ALA A 54 15.03 2.91 31.89
CA ALA A 54 15.13 2.70 30.45
C ALA A 54 14.85 1.22 30.10
N MET A 55 13.93 0.99 29.17
CA MET A 55 13.77 -0.32 28.54
C MET A 55 14.98 -0.65 27.66
N SER A 56 15.34 -1.93 27.58
CA SER A 56 16.43 -2.40 26.73
C SER A 56 16.16 -3.79 26.16
N MET A 57 17.08 -4.28 25.32
CA MET A 57 17.04 -5.67 24.83
C MET A 57 17.10 -6.71 25.96
N ASN A 58 17.59 -6.36 27.16
CA ASN A 58 17.54 -7.26 28.31
C ASN A 58 16.09 -7.60 28.69
N ASP A 59 15.16 -6.64 28.62
CA ASP A 59 13.74 -6.89 28.92
C ASP A 59 13.11 -7.83 27.87
N VAL A 60 13.53 -7.71 26.61
CA VAL A 60 13.07 -8.60 25.52
C VAL A 60 13.62 -10.02 25.65
N TRP A 61 14.92 -10.15 25.98
CA TRP A 61 15.52 -11.45 26.29
C TRP A 61 14.84 -12.10 27.49
N TYR A 62 14.49 -11.31 28.51
CA TYR A 62 13.76 -11.81 29.67
C TYR A 62 12.39 -12.38 29.26
N GLU A 63 11.60 -11.67 28.43
CA GLU A 63 10.30 -12.20 28.00
C GLU A 63 10.45 -13.49 27.18
N LEU A 64 11.44 -13.55 26.28
CA LEU A 64 11.75 -14.79 25.56
C LEU A 64 12.04 -15.94 26.53
N MET A 65 12.93 -15.73 27.50
CA MET A 65 13.25 -16.71 28.53
C MET A 65 12.00 -17.13 29.31
N ASN A 66 11.18 -16.16 29.72
CA ASN A 66 10.01 -16.36 30.56
C ASN A 66 8.95 -17.24 29.88
N VAL A 67 8.84 -17.20 28.55
CA VAL A 67 8.01 -18.15 27.79
C VAL A 67 8.46 -19.60 28.03
N PHE A 68 9.75 -19.90 27.97
CA PHE A 68 10.26 -21.25 28.25
C PHE A 68 10.09 -21.65 29.73
N ARG A 69 10.29 -20.71 30.66
CA ARG A 69 10.16 -20.95 32.11
C ARG A 69 8.73 -21.31 32.53
N ARG A 70 7.73 -20.71 31.88
CA ARG A 70 6.30 -20.96 32.16
C ARG A 70 5.77 -22.26 31.55
N PHE A 71 6.44 -22.79 30.52
CA PHE A 71 5.97 -23.96 29.79
C PHE A 71 5.74 -25.18 30.68
N SER A 72 4.56 -25.80 30.54
CA SER A 72 4.19 -27.02 31.25
C SER A 72 3.52 -28.03 30.33
N SER A 73 4.18 -29.16 30.13
CA SER A 73 3.65 -30.28 29.35
C SER A 73 2.47 -30.99 30.01
N VAL A 74 2.22 -30.72 31.30
CA VAL A 74 1.06 -31.26 32.04
C VAL A 74 -0.26 -30.68 31.52
N THR A 75 -0.27 -29.39 31.16
CA THR A 75 -1.46 -28.71 30.63
C THR A 75 -1.52 -28.80 29.10
N TRP A 76 -0.39 -28.63 28.43
CA TRP A 76 -0.34 -28.47 26.97
C TRP A 76 0.13 -29.71 26.20
N GLY A 77 0.48 -30.78 26.91
CA GLY A 77 1.06 -31.97 26.31
C GLY A 77 2.55 -31.83 26.01
N THR A 78 3.14 -32.90 25.49
CA THR A 78 4.55 -32.92 25.09
C THR A 78 4.75 -32.06 23.85
N LEU A 79 5.69 -31.11 23.92
CA LEU A 79 6.04 -30.25 22.79
C LEU A 79 7.45 -30.58 22.30
N ALA A 80 7.59 -30.83 21.00
CA ALA A 80 8.89 -31.03 20.38
C ALA A 80 9.55 -29.67 20.09
N ASN A 81 10.82 -29.57 20.40
CA ASN A 81 11.68 -28.49 19.98
C ASN A 81 11.86 -28.58 18.45
N PRO A 82 11.47 -27.55 17.69
CA PRO A 82 11.34 -27.66 16.24
C PRO A 82 12.70 -27.65 15.52
N PHE A 83 13.81 -27.32 16.17
CA PHE A 83 15.13 -27.34 15.53
C PHE A 83 16.00 -28.56 15.89
N ASN A 84 15.73 -29.27 17.00
CA ASN A 84 16.49 -30.47 17.37
C ASN A 84 15.63 -31.74 17.56
N GLY A 85 14.30 -31.64 17.49
CA GLY A 85 13.36 -32.76 17.61
C GLY A 85 13.21 -33.34 19.02
N THR A 86 13.99 -32.87 20.00
CA THR A 86 13.85 -33.29 21.40
C THR A 86 12.62 -32.68 22.04
N THR A 87 12.10 -33.26 23.12
CA THR A 87 10.99 -32.66 23.85
C THR A 87 11.46 -31.50 24.73
N TYR A 88 10.73 -30.39 24.74
CA TYR A 88 10.95 -29.32 25.71
C TYR A 88 10.72 -29.82 27.13
N SER A 89 11.69 -29.56 28.01
CA SER A 89 11.53 -29.81 29.44
C SER A 89 10.48 -28.86 30.04
N ILE A 90 9.77 -29.33 31.08
CA ILE A 90 8.90 -28.45 31.88
C ILE A 90 9.79 -27.37 32.52
N GLY A 91 9.44 -26.10 32.28
CA GLY A 91 10.12 -24.95 32.86
C GLY A 91 9.98 -24.91 34.38
N ASP A 92 10.86 -24.19 35.05
CA ASP A 92 10.86 -24.06 36.51
C ASP A 92 9.52 -23.51 37.02
N ILE A 93 9.02 -22.41 36.46
CA ILE A 93 7.71 -21.85 36.80
C ILE A 93 6.59 -22.85 36.46
N GLY A 94 6.64 -23.47 35.28
CA GLY A 94 5.64 -24.44 34.82
C GLY A 94 5.51 -25.70 35.68
N ARG A 95 6.50 -26.01 36.52
CA ARG A 95 6.43 -27.10 37.52
C ARG A 95 5.58 -26.70 38.73
N HIS A 96 5.65 -25.44 39.15
CA HIS A 96 4.94 -24.93 40.32
C HIS A 96 3.54 -24.42 39.94
N ASP A 97 3.39 -23.84 38.75
CA ASP A 97 2.09 -23.50 38.16
C ASP A 97 1.98 -24.04 36.73
N ARG A 98 1.37 -25.22 36.63
CA ARG A 98 1.12 -25.92 35.36
C ARG A 98 0.28 -25.14 34.35
N ARG A 99 -0.36 -24.03 34.73
CA ARG A 99 -1.15 -23.17 33.84
C ARG A 99 -0.58 -21.76 33.74
N ALA A 100 0.68 -21.56 34.13
CA ALA A 100 1.36 -20.27 33.99
C ALA A 100 1.51 -19.84 32.52
N ASP A 101 1.50 -20.81 31.59
CA ASP A 101 1.65 -20.57 30.16
C ASP A 101 0.31 -20.33 29.42
N SER A 102 0.38 -19.76 28.22
CA SER A 102 -0.78 -19.44 27.36
C SER A 102 -0.76 -20.20 26.03
N ALA A 103 -1.91 -20.29 25.36
CA ALA A 103 -1.99 -20.91 24.03
C ALA A 103 -1.08 -20.21 22.99
N ALA A 104 -0.94 -18.89 23.08
CA ALA A 104 -0.08 -18.11 22.19
C ALA A 104 1.40 -18.47 22.39
N ALA A 105 1.86 -18.52 23.63
CA ALA A 105 3.24 -18.87 23.98
C ALA A 105 3.59 -20.32 23.62
N VAL A 106 2.66 -21.28 23.82
CA VAL A 106 2.85 -22.67 23.37
C VAL A 106 2.91 -22.76 21.85
N THR A 107 2.08 -21.98 21.14
CA THR A 107 2.11 -21.88 19.68
C THR A 107 3.46 -21.33 19.21
N PHE A 108 3.93 -20.23 19.79
CA PHE A 108 5.26 -19.69 19.54
C PHE A 108 6.36 -20.73 19.75
N LEU A 109 6.40 -21.41 20.90
CA LEU A 109 7.40 -22.43 21.20
C LEU A 109 7.41 -23.59 20.20
N SER A 110 6.24 -23.96 19.67
CA SER A 110 6.09 -25.01 18.66
C SER A 110 6.68 -24.65 17.30
N LEU A 111 6.85 -23.35 17.04
CA LEU A 111 7.31 -22.79 15.77
C LEU A 111 8.71 -22.16 15.88
N PHE A 112 9.19 -21.88 17.09
CA PHE A 112 10.40 -21.10 17.34
C PHE A 112 11.70 -21.84 17.01
N LYS A 113 12.48 -21.28 16.07
CA LYS A 113 13.75 -21.85 15.58
C LYS A 113 15.01 -21.13 16.05
N GLY A 114 14.86 -20.05 16.82
CA GLY A 114 15.97 -19.28 17.38
C GLY A 114 15.73 -17.78 17.36
N ALA A 115 16.44 -17.07 18.24
CA ALA A 115 16.47 -15.61 18.31
C ALA A 115 17.91 -15.13 18.17
N ARG A 116 18.12 -14.01 17.49
CA ARG A 116 19.44 -13.40 17.35
C ARG A 116 19.35 -11.89 17.49
N GLN A 117 20.01 -11.36 18.50
CA GLN A 117 20.18 -9.92 18.63
C GLN A 117 21.19 -9.43 17.59
N VAL A 118 20.78 -8.47 16.77
CA VAL A 118 21.63 -7.88 15.72
C VAL A 118 22.41 -6.69 16.28
N ASP A 119 21.75 -5.85 17.07
CA ASP A 119 22.34 -4.71 17.77
C ASP A 119 21.50 -4.32 19.00
N ALA A 120 21.60 -3.07 19.47
CA ALA A 120 20.89 -2.60 20.66
C ALA A 120 19.37 -2.56 20.52
N THR A 121 18.83 -2.40 19.31
CA THR A 121 17.38 -2.22 19.05
C THR A 121 16.81 -3.21 18.03
N HIS A 122 17.63 -4.05 17.42
CA HIS A 122 17.18 -5.03 16.44
C HIS A 122 17.32 -6.47 16.93
N MET A 123 16.24 -7.25 16.77
CA MET A 123 16.25 -8.70 17.01
C MET A 123 15.65 -9.46 15.83
N GLU A 124 16.31 -10.54 15.45
CA GLU A 124 15.79 -11.52 14.50
C GLU A 124 15.13 -12.68 15.24
N ILE A 125 13.92 -13.05 14.81
CA ILE A 125 13.21 -14.25 15.26
C ILE A 125 12.98 -15.17 14.06
N TYR A 126 13.36 -16.43 14.21
CA TYR A 126 13.26 -17.45 13.17
C TYR A 126 12.13 -18.40 13.51
N LEU A 127 11.22 -18.65 12.57
CA LEU A 127 10.03 -19.49 12.79
C LEU A 127 9.86 -20.54 11.69
N ASP A 128 9.33 -21.69 12.06
CA ASP A 128 8.84 -22.72 11.14
C ASP A 128 7.35 -22.49 10.79
N PHE A 129 7.02 -21.25 10.41
CA PHE A 129 5.66 -20.79 10.15
C PHE A 129 5.59 -19.98 8.87
N TRP A 130 4.55 -20.24 8.06
CA TRP A 130 4.22 -19.47 6.87
C TRP A 130 2.77 -19.03 6.92
N HIS A 131 2.55 -17.79 6.49
CA HIS A 131 1.23 -17.25 6.23
C HIS A 131 1.28 -16.37 4.97
N VAL A 132 0.14 -16.20 4.29
CA VAL A 132 0.05 -15.33 3.11
C VAL A 132 0.22 -13.85 3.46
N ASP A 133 -0.20 -13.49 4.68
CA ASP A 133 0.00 -12.18 5.28
C ASP A 133 1.23 -12.21 6.20
N ASN A 134 2.23 -11.36 5.90
CA ASN A 134 3.43 -11.23 6.70
C ASN A 134 3.14 -10.69 8.12
N GLY A 135 2.05 -9.94 8.30
CA GLY A 135 1.62 -9.44 9.61
C GLY A 135 1.26 -10.59 10.56
N GLU A 136 0.66 -11.66 10.06
CA GLU A 136 0.36 -12.86 10.85
C GLU A 136 1.64 -13.63 11.23
N ILE A 137 2.65 -13.65 10.34
CA ILE A 137 3.97 -14.20 10.68
C ILE A 137 4.59 -13.36 11.81
N ALA A 138 4.57 -12.03 11.67
CA ALA A 138 5.09 -11.13 12.69
C ALA A 138 4.37 -11.30 14.04
N ALA A 139 3.03 -11.39 14.05
CA ALA A 139 2.23 -11.56 15.25
C ALA A 139 2.57 -12.85 16.03
N ILE A 140 2.88 -13.95 15.34
CA ILE A 140 3.33 -15.19 16.01
C ILE A 140 4.68 -15.01 16.71
N GLY A 141 5.59 -14.22 16.14
CA GLY A 141 6.93 -13.99 16.68
C GLY A 141 7.05 -12.76 17.58
N ASP A 142 5.94 -12.18 18.03
CA ASP A 142 5.94 -11.04 18.95
C ASP A 142 6.26 -11.51 20.38
N ILE A 143 7.37 -10.97 20.90
CA ILE A 143 7.86 -11.21 22.26
C ILE A 143 8.23 -9.89 22.94
N PHE A 144 7.55 -8.80 22.57
CA PHE A 144 7.76 -7.51 23.19
C PHE A 144 7.31 -7.52 24.67
N PRO A 145 8.16 -7.08 25.62
CA PRO A 145 7.84 -7.14 27.04
C PRO A 145 6.77 -6.11 27.42
N THR A 146 5.80 -6.51 28.23
CA THR A 146 4.74 -5.63 28.76
C THR A 146 5.02 -5.12 30.17
N THR A 147 5.96 -5.74 30.87
CA THR A 147 6.48 -5.34 32.19
C THR A 147 7.99 -5.48 32.17
N PRO A 148 8.75 -4.71 32.97
CA PRO A 148 10.20 -4.88 33.04
C PRO A 148 10.59 -6.22 33.67
N TRP A 149 11.82 -6.68 33.44
CA TRP A 149 12.25 -8.01 33.88
C TRP A 149 12.15 -8.22 35.39
N GLU A 150 12.37 -7.17 36.19
CA GLU A 150 12.31 -7.20 37.65
C GLU A 150 10.90 -7.51 38.17
N ILE A 151 9.85 -7.09 37.46
CA ILE A 151 8.46 -7.47 37.77
C ILE A 151 8.25 -8.95 37.49
N GLY A 152 8.80 -9.45 36.38
CA GLY A 152 8.78 -10.86 36.03
C GLY A 152 9.38 -11.73 37.14
N GLU A 153 10.57 -11.38 37.63
CA GLU A 153 11.25 -12.12 38.70
C GLU A 153 10.55 -11.96 40.05
N LEU A 154 10.01 -10.78 40.35
CA LEU A 154 9.19 -10.56 41.54
C LEU A 154 7.99 -11.52 41.57
N MET A 155 7.27 -11.64 40.45
CA MET A 155 6.17 -12.59 40.34
C MET A 155 6.65 -14.05 40.43
N ALA A 156 7.75 -14.38 39.77
CA ALA A 156 8.29 -15.73 39.73
C ALA A 156 8.70 -16.21 41.12
N LYS A 157 9.27 -15.34 41.97
CA LYS A 157 9.72 -15.70 43.32
C LYS A 157 8.63 -16.36 44.17
N GLY A 158 7.45 -15.75 44.25
CA GLY A 158 6.33 -16.30 45.02
C GLY A 158 5.82 -17.64 44.46
N VAL A 159 5.87 -17.82 43.14
CA VAL A 159 5.45 -19.05 42.47
C VAL A 159 6.43 -20.18 42.70
N LEU A 160 7.73 -19.90 42.57
CA LEU A 160 8.81 -20.85 42.84
C LEU A 160 8.87 -21.26 44.32
N ALA A 161 8.37 -20.41 45.22
CA ALA A 161 8.21 -20.72 46.64
C ALA A 161 6.90 -21.47 46.97
N ASP A 162 6.08 -21.80 45.96
CA ASP A 162 4.74 -22.39 46.11
C ASP A 162 3.75 -21.55 46.95
N VAL A 163 4.03 -20.25 47.13
CA VAL A 163 3.18 -19.32 47.90
C VAL A 163 2.11 -18.70 47.02
N THR A 164 2.46 -18.35 45.78
CA THR A 164 1.55 -17.73 44.82
C THR A 164 1.40 -18.56 43.54
N ALA A 165 0.42 -18.21 42.71
CA ALA A 165 0.22 -18.81 41.39
C ALA A 165 -0.22 -17.74 40.39
N TYR A 166 0.22 -17.87 39.13
CA TYR A 166 -0.22 -17.00 38.03
C TYR A 166 -1.68 -17.27 37.65
N HIS A 167 -2.08 -18.54 37.61
CA HIS A 167 -3.38 -18.94 37.10
C HIS A 167 -4.40 -19.21 38.22
N ALA A 168 -5.59 -18.61 38.12
CA ALA A 168 -6.66 -18.73 39.12
C ALA A 168 -7.04 -20.17 39.48
N THR A 169 -7.16 -21.07 38.49
CA THR A 169 -7.42 -22.49 38.77
C THR A 169 -6.27 -23.16 39.52
N THR A 170 -5.01 -22.82 39.25
CA THR A 170 -3.89 -23.37 40.02
C THR A 170 -3.94 -22.84 41.45
N ALA A 171 -4.10 -21.52 41.62
CA ALA A 171 -4.27 -20.89 42.92
C ALA A 171 -5.35 -21.57 43.76
N GLN A 172 -6.54 -21.76 43.19
CA GLN A 172 -7.67 -22.39 43.87
C GLN A 172 -7.42 -23.88 44.19
N THR A 173 -6.93 -24.66 43.22
CA THR A 173 -6.79 -26.12 43.39
C THR A 173 -5.60 -26.53 44.26
N GLN A 174 -4.59 -25.67 44.36
CA GLN A 174 -3.38 -25.91 45.16
C GLN A 174 -3.34 -25.05 46.43
N LEU A 175 -4.41 -24.31 46.74
CA LEU A 175 -4.52 -23.43 47.91
C LEU A 175 -3.39 -22.39 48.00
N LYS A 176 -2.97 -21.87 46.85
CA LYS A 176 -1.97 -20.79 46.72
C LYS A 176 -2.66 -19.45 46.55
N GLN A 177 -1.97 -18.36 46.88
CA GLN A 177 -2.48 -17.03 46.62
C GLN A 177 -2.44 -16.72 45.11
N LEU A 178 -3.55 -16.28 44.53
CA LEU A 178 -3.53 -15.77 43.15
C LEU A 178 -2.69 -14.49 43.10
N LEU A 179 -1.72 -14.44 42.19
CA LEU A 179 -0.96 -13.24 41.89
C LEU A 179 -1.88 -12.17 41.31
N ASP A 180 -1.90 -11.02 41.98
CA ASP A 180 -2.51 -9.79 41.52
C ASP A 180 -1.54 -8.67 41.93
N LEU A 181 -1.04 -7.92 40.94
CA LEU A 181 -0.03 -6.88 41.14
C LEU A 181 -0.63 -5.58 41.70
N ILE A 182 -1.96 -5.44 41.69
CA ILE A 182 -2.63 -4.18 41.99
C ILE A 182 -3.53 -4.21 43.23
N ARG A 183 -3.90 -5.40 43.72
CA ARG A 183 -4.77 -5.56 44.89
C ARG A 183 -4.67 -6.94 45.50
N GLY A 184 -5.36 -7.14 46.63
CA GLY A 184 -5.55 -8.44 47.25
C GLY A 184 -4.39 -8.86 48.15
N ALA A 185 -4.46 -10.11 48.61
CA ALA A 185 -3.52 -10.67 49.57
C ALA A 185 -2.15 -11.00 48.98
N SER A 186 -1.95 -10.85 47.66
CA SER A 186 -0.64 -10.90 47.02
C SER A 186 0.22 -9.67 47.33
N LEU A 187 -0.35 -8.49 47.61
CA LEU A 187 0.44 -7.26 47.78
C LEU A 187 1.45 -7.32 48.94
N PRO A 188 1.09 -7.80 50.16
CA PRO A 188 2.07 -7.97 51.23
C PRO A 188 3.17 -9.00 50.90
N ILE A 189 2.84 -10.04 50.12
CA ILE A 189 3.81 -11.07 49.69
C ILE A 189 4.81 -10.42 48.72
N LEU A 190 4.32 -9.72 47.70
CA LEU A 190 5.14 -8.98 46.74
C LEU A 190 6.04 -7.94 47.42
N ALA A 191 5.53 -7.22 48.42
CA ALA A 191 6.35 -6.27 49.18
C ALA A 191 7.52 -6.95 49.91
N SER A 192 7.27 -8.09 50.55
CA SER A 192 8.31 -8.87 51.24
C SER A 192 9.32 -9.49 50.25
N ASP A 193 8.81 -9.99 49.12
CA ASP A 193 9.60 -10.61 48.07
C ASP A 193 10.52 -9.60 47.40
N LEU A 194 10.02 -8.39 47.13
CA LEU A 194 10.81 -7.27 46.61
C LEU A 194 11.99 -6.93 47.53
N GLN A 195 11.76 -6.83 48.84
CA GLN A 195 12.85 -6.55 49.79
C GLN A 195 13.93 -7.63 49.77
N SER A 196 13.52 -8.89 49.63
CA SER A 196 14.45 -10.03 49.56
C SER A 196 15.27 -10.00 48.27
N LEU A 197 14.63 -9.78 47.12
CA LEU A 197 15.29 -9.71 45.80
C LEU A 197 16.24 -8.52 45.70
N LYS A 198 15.79 -7.35 46.16
CA LYS A 198 16.59 -6.13 46.23
C LYS A 198 17.81 -6.31 47.12
N THR A 199 17.66 -6.92 48.29
CA THR A 199 18.79 -7.18 49.21
C THR A 199 19.81 -8.14 48.61
N ALA A 200 19.34 -9.17 47.89
CA ALA A 200 20.21 -10.08 47.16
C ALA A 200 20.82 -9.45 45.90
N ASN A 201 20.27 -8.31 45.44
CA ASN A 201 20.53 -7.70 44.15
C ASN A 201 20.35 -8.72 43.01
N GLU A 202 19.24 -9.45 43.05
CA GLU A 202 18.98 -10.60 42.21
C GLU A 202 18.99 -10.22 40.72
N VAL A 203 19.62 -11.06 39.90
CA VAL A 203 19.58 -11.01 38.44
C VAL A 203 18.91 -12.30 37.96
N PRO A 204 18.00 -12.25 36.97
CA PRO A 204 17.38 -13.44 36.41
C PRO A 204 18.41 -14.53 36.08
N THR A 205 18.10 -15.77 36.47
CA THR A 205 19.04 -16.88 36.22
C THR A 205 19.29 -17.03 34.71
N GLY A 206 20.55 -17.13 34.31
CA GLY A 206 20.94 -17.20 32.90
C GLY A 206 21.12 -15.86 32.21
N MET A 207 20.94 -14.73 32.91
CA MET A 207 21.09 -13.37 32.39
C MET A 207 22.23 -12.56 33.04
N THR A 208 23.06 -13.19 33.87
CA THR A 208 24.18 -12.52 34.57
C THR A 208 25.27 -11.98 33.64
N ALA A 209 25.29 -12.40 32.37
CA ALA A 209 26.22 -11.87 31.37
C ALA A 209 25.68 -10.60 30.68
N GLN A 210 24.37 -10.37 30.73
CA GLN A 210 23.66 -9.30 30.02
C GLN A 210 23.25 -8.16 30.97
N ILE A 211 22.79 -8.51 32.17
CA ILE A 211 22.33 -7.57 33.18
C ILE A 211 23.46 -7.34 34.19
N THR A 212 23.88 -6.09 34.34
CA THR A 212 24.93 -5.73 35.30
C THR A 212 24.38 -5.63 36.72
N ALA A 213 25.24 -5.83 37.73
CA ALA A 213 24.84 -5.64 39.12
C ALA A 213 24.32 -4.22 39.41
N ALA A 214 24.88 -3.20 38.74
CA ALA A 214 24.44 -1.81 38.88
C ALA A 214 23.05 -1.58 38.27
N GLU A 215 22.78 -2.18 37.10
CA GLU A 215 21.45 -2.17 36.49
C GLU A 215 20.41 -2.83 37.40
N ALA A 216 20.69 -4.03 37.93
CA ALA A 216 19.81 -4.70 38.87
C ALA A 216 19.51 -3.84 40.11
N THR A 217 20.54 -3.19 40.69
CA THR A 217 20.35 -2.29 41.84
C THR A 217 19.43 -1.12 41.49
N ALA A 218 19.60 -0.52 40.31
CA ALA A 218 18.78 0.59 39.84
C ALA A 218 17.32 0.15 39.60
N ARG A 219 17.11 -0.99 38.91
CA ARG A 219 15.78 -1.56 38.63
C ARG A 219 15.02 -1.89 39.93
N TRP A 220 15.64 -2.60 40.87
CA TRP A 220 15.00 -2.92 42.15
C TRP A 220 14.65 -1.69 43.00
N ALA A 221 15.51 -0.67 43.00
CA ALA A 221 15.24 0.58 43.72
C ALA A 221 14.11 1.40 43.07
N ALA A 222 14.05 1.42 41.74
CA ALA A 222 12.99 2.09 41.00
C ALA A 222 11.64 1.40 41.22
N LEU A 223 11.58 0.08 41.15
CA LEU A 223 10.38 -0.69 41.47
C LEU A 223 9.90 -0.47 42.91
N GLU A 224 10.79 -0.43 43.90
CA GLU A 224 10.41 -0.11 45.28
C GLU A 224 9.81 1.31 45.37
N THR A 225 10.44 2.29 44.74
CA THR A 225 9.92 3.66 44.71
C THR A 225 8.54 3.70 44.05
N PHE A 226 8.37 2.99 42.94
CA PHE A 226 7.13 2.86 42.19
C PHE A 226 6.01 2.27 43.05
N SER A 227 6.29 1.16 43.74
CA SER A 227 5.32 0.40 44.52
C SER A 227 5.08 0.95 45.93
N THR A 228 5.80 1.98 46.36
CA THR A 228 5.65 2.57 47.71
C THR A 228 5.29 4.04 47.71
N THR A 229 5.72 4.81 46.70
CA THR A 229 5.57 6.28 46.69
C THR A 229 4.96 6.83 45.40
N THR A 230 5.20 6.21 44.25
CA THR A 230 4.67 6.70 42.97
C THR A 230 3.20 6.31 42.77
N THR A 231 2.84 5.12 43.19
CA THR A 231 1.49 4.56 43.06
C THR A 231 0.80 4.48 44.42
N THR A 232 -0.53 4.37 44.41
CA THR A 232 -1.33 4.28 45.64
C THR A 232 -2.36 3.16 45.55
N VAL A 233 -2.44 2.32 46.58
CA VAL A 233 -3.55 1.38 46.77
C VAL A 233 -4.32 1.79 48.02
N THR A 234 -5.62 2.05 47.89
CA THR A 234 -6.51 2.36 49.01
C THR A 234 -7.56 1.28 49.20
N GLY A 235 -8.10 1.17 50.41
CA GLY A 235 -9.15 0.20 50.71
C GLY A 235 -8.69 -1.26 50.81
N GLN A 236 -7.39 -1.53 50.66
CA GLN A 236 -6.83 -2.87 50.86
C GLN A 236 -6.57 -3.13 52.35
N SER A 237 -7.26 -4.13 52.91
CA SER A 237 -7.03 -4.53 54.30
C SER A 237 -5.62 -5.16 54.46
N GLY A 238 -4.90 -4.76 55.51
CA GLY A 238 -3.61 -5.34 55.89
C GLY A 238 -2.42 -4.92 55.02
N TYR A 239 -2.56 -3.88 54.18
CA TYR A 239 -1.50 -3.40 53.32
C TYR A 239 -1.46 -1.87 53.27
N THR A 240 -0.26 -1.30 53.40
CA THR A 240 -0.01 0.14 53.30
C THR A 240 1.11 0.34 52.30
N GLY A 241 0.77 0.57 51.04
CA GLY A 241 1.71 0.73 49.93
C GLY A 241 0.98 1.03 48.62
N GLY A 242 1.75 1.11 47.53
CA GLY A 242 1.26 1.20 46.16
C GLY A 242 1.10 -0.17 45.51
N HIS A 243 0.98 -0.21 44.19
CA HIS A 243 0.92 -1.45 43.42
C HIS A 243 2.24 -1.75 42.71
N PHE A 244 2.40 -3.00 42.29
CA PHE A 244 3.59 -3.49 41.60
C PHE A 244 3.39 -3.57 40.09
N TYR A 245 2.27 -3.08 39.55
CA TYR A 245 2.04 -3.08 38.09
C TYR A 245 2.80 -1.93 37.40
N ASP A 246 4.13 -2.09 37.29
CA ASP A 246 4.96 -1.27 36.43
C ASP A 246 4.97 -1.84 35.01
N SER A 247 4.77 -0.98 34.01
CA SER A 247 4.50 -1.37 32.64
C SER A 247 4.98 -0.28 31.67
N ASN A 248 4.60 -0.38 30.41
CA ASN A 248 4.85 0.63 29.40
C ASN A 248 3.53 1.07 28.75
N GLY A 249 3.57 2.21 28.06
CA GLY A 249 2.42 2.76 27.35
C GLY A 249 2.17 4.24 27.65
N PRO A 250 1.20 4.85 26.94
CA PRO A 250 0.90 6.28 27.03
C PRO A 250 0.24 6.70 28.35
N TYR A 251 -0.27 5.75 29.12
CA TYR A 251 -0.88 5.96 30.44
C TYR A 251 -0.34 4.92 31.42
N TRP A 252 -0.23 5.31 32.68
CA TRP A 252 0.19 4.43 33.76
C TRP A 252 -0.87 4.41 34.85
N LEU A 253 -1.02 3.25 35.50
CA LEU A 253 -1.93 3.09 36.63
C LEU A 253 -1.34 3.81 37.84
N LYS A 254 -2.05 4.82 38.36
CA LYS A 254 -1.57 5.66 39.47
C LYS A 254 -2.20 5.29 40.79
N THR A 255 -3.51 5.10 40.80
CA THR A 255 -4.28 4.80 42.00
C THR A 255 -5.23 3.64 41.76
N VAL A 256 -5.32 2.76 42.76
CA VAL A 256 -6.30 1.67 42.82
C VAL A 256 -7.07 1.77 44.13
N ASP A 257 -8.37 2.02 44.05
CA ASP A 257 -9.27 1.97 45.19
C ASP A 257 -10.05 0.64 45.17
N VAL A 258 -9.65 -0.26 46.05
CA VAL A 258 -10.23 -1.61 46.15
C VAL A 258 -11.66 -1.55 46.68
N THR A 259 -12.00 -0.58 47.52
CA THR A 259 -13.34 -0.46 48.13
C THR A 259 -14.36 0.04 47.12
N SER A 260 -14.02 1.10 46.39
CA SER A 260 -14.91 1.67 45.36
C SER A 260 -14.83 0.95 44.02
N LYS A 261 -13.85 0.06 43.83
CA LYS A 261 -13.56 -0.66 42.58
C LYS A 261 -13.27 0.32 41.43
N GLN A 262 -12.47 1.34 41.73
CA GLN A 262 -12.06 2.37 40.78
C GLN A 262 -10.55 2.40 40.65
N ASP A 263 -10.08 2.68 39.45
CA ASP A 263 -8.70 2.98 39.13
C ASP A 263 -8.59 4.40 38.56
N THR A 264 -7.41 4.99 38.70
CA THR A 264 -7.06 6.27 38.07
C THR A 264 -5.76 6.08 37.33
N MET A 265 -5.77 6.43 36.04
CA MET A 265 -4.58 6.43 35.20
C MET A 265 -4.15 7.86 34.90
N ASP A 266 -2.84 8.10 34.93
CA ASP A 266 -2.25 9.38 34.52
C ASP A 266 -1.55 9.22 33.17
N ARG A 267 -1.50 10.31 32.39
CA ARG A 267 -0.70 10.35 31.15
C ARG A 267 0.77 10.15 31.51
N PHE A 268 1.45 9.26 30.80
CA PHE A 268 2.89 9.07 30.91
C PHE A 268 3.60 10.05 29.96
N VAL A 269 4.19 11.10 30.52
CA VAL A 269 4.79 12.20 29.74
C VAL A 269 5.98 11.75 28.88
N ASN A 270 6.68 10.71 29.31
CA ASN A 270 7.90 10.21 28.65
C ASN A 270 7.63 9.10 27.62
N TYR A 271 6.37 8.88 27.21
CA TYR A 271 6.03 7.93 26.16
C TYR A 271 6.70 8.32 24.83
N PRO A 272 7.35 7.39 24.08
CA PRO A 272 8.18 7.73 22.93
C PRO A 272 7.41 8.23 21.70
N PHE A 273 6.08 8.08 21.67
CA PHE A 273 5.26 8.50 20.55
C PHE A 273 4.37 9.69 20.93
N ALA A 274 4.24 10.63 20.00
CA ALA A 274 3.26 11.70 20.08
C ALA A 274 1.83 11.14 19.98
N ASP A 275 0.85 11.93 20.39
CA ASP A 275 -0.58 11.58 20.37
C ASP A 275 -1.14 11.40 18.96
N ASP A 276 -0.52 12.02 17.95
CA ASP A 276 -0.87 11.92 16.53
C ASP A 276 -0.11 10.83 15.75
N LYS A 277 0.76 10.06 16.43
CA LYS A 277 1.66 9.07 15.78
C LYS A 277 0.92 8.11 14.85
N TRP A 278 -0.29 7.72 15.23
CA TRP A 278 -1.09 6.72 14.53
C TRP A 278 -2.25 7.31 13.74
N ASP A 279 -2.34 8.65 13.60
CA ASP A 279 -3.43 9.32 12.88
C ASP A 279 -3.54 8.85 11.43
N SER A 280 -2.41 8.52 10.81
CA SER A 280 -2.38 7.97 9.45
C SER A 280 -3.10 6.62 9.29
N ALA A 281 -3.37 5.91 10.39
CA ALA A 281 -4.12 4.65 10.42
C ALA A 281 -5.62 4.84 10.71
N LEU A 282 -6.04 6.04 11.14
CA LEU A 282 -7.46 6.34 11.44
C LEU A 282 -8.33 6.35 10.19
N VAL A 283 -7.76 6.67 9.04
CA VAL A 283 -8.44 6.65 7.75
C VAL A 283 -7.95 5.45 6.95
N PRO A 284 -8.75 4.38 6.82
CA PRO A 284 -8.39 3.23 6.00
C PRO A 284 -8.08 3.66 4.57
N LYS A 285 -6.90 3.30 4.07
CA LYS A 285 -6.47 3.61 2.71
C LYS A 285 -7.08 2.64 1.71
N VAL A 286 -8.39 2.75 1.52
CA VAL A 286 -9.13 1.95 0.54
C VAL A 286 -8.98 2.62 -0.83
N PRO A 287 -8.33 1.99 -1.82
CA PRO A 287 -8.20 2.57 -3.15
C PRO A 287 -9.57 2.60 -3.85
N ALA A 288 -9.75 3.52 -4.77
CA ALA A 288 -10.80 3.44 -5.78
C ALA A 288 -10.18 2.89 -7.07
N VAL A 289 -10.79 1.86 -7.63
CA VAL A 289 -10.39 1.24 -8.90
C VAL A 289 -11.51 1.45 -9.91
N GLN A 290 -11.16 1.88 -11.12
CA GLN A 290 -12.15 2.21 -12.14
C GLN A 290 -11.71 1.75 -13.53
N LEU A 291 -12.55 0.93 -14.17
CA LEU A 291 -12.42 0.58 -15.58
C LEU A 291 -12.75 1.79 -16.45
N GLY A 292 -11.93 2.01 -17.49
CA GLY A 292 -12.14 3.03 -18.50
C GLY A 292 -13.30 2.69 -19.46
N ALA A 293 -13.38 3.43 -20.56
CA ALA A 293 -14.25 3.04 -21.67
C ALA A 293 -13.71 1.74 -22.29
N ILE A 294 -14.60 0.76 -22.53
CA ILE A 294 -14.23 -0.50 -23.15
C ILE A 294 -14.36 -0.30 -24.67
N PRO A 295 -13.28 -0.44 -25.45
CA PRO A 295 -13.37 -0.42 -26.90
C PRO A 295 -14.25 -1.57 -27.41
N GLU A 296 -14.72 -1.46 -28.65
CA GLU A 296 -15.46 -2.54 -29.29
C GLU A 296 -14.62 -3.83 -29.29
N VAL A 297 -15.21 -4.93 -28.81
CA VAL A 297 -14.52 -6.22 -28.74
C VAL A 297 -14.98 -7.06 -29.93
N VAL A 298 -14.03 -7.38 -30.80
CA VAL A 298 -14.26 -8.18 -32.01
C VAL A 298 -13.40 -9.43 -31.93
N PRO A 299 -13.96 -10.64 -32.12
CA PRO A 299 -13.18 -11.87 -32.08
C PRO A 299 -12.03 -11.84 -33.09
N GLY A 300 -10.81 -12.10 -32.61
CA GLY A 300 -9.58 -12.10 -33.41
C GLY A 300 -8.88 -10.74 -33.54
N LEU A 301 -9.42 -9.65 -32.98
CA LEU A 301 -8.73 -8.36 -32.90
C LEU A 301 -8.27 -8.09 -31.47
N PRO A 302 -7.03 -7.61 -31.25
CA PRO A 302 -6.56 -7.28 -29.90
C PRO A 302 -7.34 -6.10 -29.33
N VAL A 303 -7.56 -6.10 -28.01
CA VAL A 303 -8.24 -5.00 -27.31
C VAL A 303 -7.52 -4.64 -26.03
N THR A 304 -7.51 -3.35 -25.70
CA THR A 304 -6.94 -2.83 -24.45
C THR A 304 -8.02 -2.10 -23.68
N ILE A 305 -8.25 -2.51 -22.43
CA ILE A 305 -9.21 -1.91 -21.52
C ILE A 305 -8.43 -1.08 -20.49
N PRO A 306 -8.57 0.25 -20.47
CA PRO A 306 -7.92 1.09 -19.48
C PRO A 306 -8.45 0.80 -18.08
N LEU A 307 -7.59 0.95 -17.08
CA LEU A 307 -7.92 0.81 -15.66
C LEU A 307 -7.16 1.89 -14.89
N SER A 308 -7.84 2.57 -13.96
CA SER A 308 -7.19 3.50 -13.05
C SER A 308 -7.32 3.04 -11.61
N ALA A 309 -6.32 3.40 -10.81
CA ALA A 309 -6.34 3.25 -9.36
C ALA A 309 -6.00 4.59 -8.72
N THR A 310 -6.82 5.01 -7.75
CA THR A 310 -6.63 6.26 -7.02
C THR A 310 -6.81 6.03 -5.53
N LEU A 311 -6.22 6.89 -4.71
CA LEU A 311 -6.43 6.95 -3.27
C LEU A 311 -6.71 8.40 -2.90
N PHE A 312 -7.85 8.66 -2.28
CA PHE A 312 -8.34 10.01 -1.97
C PHE A 312 -8.29 10.97 -3.18
N GLY A 313 -8.58 10.46 -4.38
CA GLY A 313 -8.60 11.22 -5.63
C GLY A 313 -7.24 11.43 -6.31
N ALA A 314 -6.14 11.01 -5.70
CA ALA A 314 -4.80 11.07 -6.30
C ALA A 314 -4.40 9.73 -6.94
N PRO A 315 -3.60 9.71 -8.02
CA PRO A 315 -3.08 8.46 -8.61
C PRO A 315 -2.36 7.59 -7.58
N TYR A 316 -2.62 6.28 -7.62
CA TYR A 316 -2.20 5.36 -6.56
C TYR A 316 -1.66 4.04 -7.09
N ASP A 317 -0.53 3.58 -6.53
CA ASP A 317 0.18 2.37 -6.98
C ASP A 317 0.37 1.31 -5.89
N ASN A 318 0.09 1.62 -4.62
CA ASN A 318 0.23 0.64 -3.54
C ASN A 318 -1.02 -0.24 -3.43
N VAL A 319 -1.36 -0.88 -4.55
CA VAL A 319 -2.57 -1.68 -4.74
C VAL A 319 -2.23 -2.95 -5.51
N ASP A 320 -2.73 -4.09 -5.03
CA ASP A 320 -2.70 -5.34 -5.78
C ASP A 320 -3.96 -5.41 -6.65
N LEU A 321 -3.75 -5.49 -7.97
CA LEU A 321 -4.82 -5.49 -8.96
C LEU A 321 -4.98 -6.85 -9.64
N SER A 322 -6.23 -7.25 -9.83
CA SER A 322 -6.61 -8.41 -10.63
C SER A 322 -7.84 -8.10 -11.47
N TYR A 323 -8.04 -8.84 -12.56
CA TYR A 323 -9.24 -8.76 -13.38
C TYR A 323 -9.83 -10.13 -13.67
N LEU A 324 -11.13 -10.14 -13.95
CA LEU A 324 -11.86 -11.30 -14.46
C LEU A 324 -12.75 -10.88 -15.63
N ILE A 325 -12.81 -11.71 -16.66
CA ILE A 325 -13.78 -11.58 -17.75
C ILE A 325 -14.72 -12.77 -17.66
N THR A 326 -16.02 -12.51 -17.53
CA THR A 326 -17.04 -13.53 -17.31
C THR A 326 -18.18 -13.44 -18.31
N ASN A 327 -18.75 -14.59 -18.63
CA ASN A 327 -20.03 -14.66 -19.31
C ASN A 327 -21.15 -14.60 -18.26
N PRO A 328 -21.94 -13.51 -18.19
CA PRO A 328 -22.97 -13.34 -17.16
C PRO A 328 -24.12 -14.35 -17.28
N ALA A 329 -24.37 -14.91 -18.46
CA ALA A 329 -25.44 -15.89 -18.65
C ALA A 329 -25.08 -17.28 -18.10
N THR A 330 -23.80 -17.64 -18.12
CA THR A 330 -23.32 -18.98 -17.68
C THR A 330 -22.53 -18.96 -16.39
N GLY A 331 -22.04 -17.78 -15.96
CA GLY A 331 -21.10 -17.64 -14.85
C GLY A 331 -19.67 -18.09 -15.17
N ALA A 332 -19.38 -18.49 -16.41
CA ALA A 332 -18.05 -18.97 -16.80
C ALA A 332 -17.03 -17.82 -16.79
N VAL A 333 -15.85 -18.06 -16.19
CA VAL A 333 -14.68 -17.19 -16.27
C VAL A 333 -13.91 -17.55 -17.55
N LEU A 334 -13.78 -16.59 -18.46
CA LEU A 334 -13.01 -16.76 -19.70
C LEU A 334 -11.54 -16.41 -19.48
N PHE A 335 -11.29 -15.28 -18.81
CA PHE A 335 -9.94 -14.77 -18.57
C PHE A 335 -9.82 -14.23 -17.16
N GLN A 336 -8.63 -14.38 -16.59
CA GLN A 336 -8.25 -13.74 -15.34
C GLN A 336 -6.75 -13.41 -15.38
N GLY A 337 -6.34 -12.35 -14.69
CA GLY A 337 -4.94 -11.95 -14.65
C GLY A 337 -4.71 -10.70 -13.83
N SER A 338 -3.49 -10.17 -13.93
CA SER A 338 -3.11 -8.88 -13.35
C SER A 338 -2.97 -7.84 -14.47
N PRO A 339 -3.60 -6.66 -14.34
CA PRO A 339 -3.43 -5.57 -15.30
C PRO A 339 -1.96 -5.13 -15.41
N ALA A 340 -1.52 -4.77 -16.60
CA ALA A 340 -0.19 -4.21 -16.82
C ALA A 340 -0.15 -2.74 -16.38
N ARG A 341 0.84 -2.37 -15.57
CA ARG A 341 1.07 -0.97 -15.16
C ARG A 341 1.64 -0.16 -16.33
N LEU A 342 1.03 1.00 -16.60
CA LEU A 342 1.50 1.96 -17.59
C LEU A 342 2.25 3.13 -16.93
N ALA A 343 1.61 3.73 -15.93
CA ALA A 343 2.14 4.84 -15.14
C ALA A 343 1.51 4.80 -13.75
N THR A 344 1.88 5.74 -12.87
CA THR A 344 1.29 5.81 -11.54
C THR A 344 -0.22 5.99 -11.61
N GLY A 345 -0.98 5.10 -10.94
CA GLY A 345 -2.44 5.05 -10.95
C GLY A 345 -3.06 4.66 -12.30
N SER A 346 -2.28 4.22 -13.29
CA SER A 346 -2.74 3.89 -14.63
C SER A 346 -2.27 2.51 -15.08
N TYR A 347 -3.24 1.69 -15.44
CA TYR A 347 -3.10 0.27 -15.75
C TYR A 347 -3.91 -0.07 -17.00
N GLN A 348 -3.64 -1.23 -17.58
CA GLN A 348 -4.42 -1.76 -18.69
C GLN A 348 -4.60 -3.27 -18.62
N ILE A 349 -5.76 -3.73 -19.06
CA ILE A 349 -6.02 -5.13 -19.36
C ILE A 349 -5.86 -5.26 -20.88
N ALA A 350 -4.82 -5.95 -21.33
CA ALA A 350 -4.56 -6.18 -22.74
C ALA A 350 -4.92 -7.62 -23.09
N LEU A 351 -5.88 -7.78 -24.01
CA LEU A 351 -6.21 -9.07 -24.61
C LEU A 351 -5.62 -9.11 -26.02
N ASN A 352 -4.87 -10.14 -26.32
CA ASN A 352 -4.33 -10.38 -27.66
C ASN A 352 -5.40 -10.97 -28.59
N ALA A 353 -5.06 -11.11 -29.88
CA ALA A 353 -5.97 -11.62 -30.90
C ALA A 353 -6.45 -13.07 -30.64
N ASP A 354 -5.59 -13.94 -30.10
CA ASP A 354 -5.93 -15.33 -29.80
C ASP A 354 -6.92 -15.41 -28.61
N GLU A 355 -6.72 -14.54 -27.60
CA GLU A 355 -7.62 -14.41 -26.47
C GLU A 355 -8.99 -13.89 -26.90
N THR A 356 -9.05 -12.81 -27.70
CA THR A 356 -10.33 -12.29 -28.17
C THR A 356 -11.03 -13.23 -29.14
N ALA A 357 -10.30 -14.04 -29.92
CA ALA A 357 -10.89 -15.07 -30.76
C ALA A 357 -11.66 -16.15 -29.98
N ALA A 358 -11.33 -16.37 -28.71
CA ALA A 358 -12.06 -17.28 -27.83
C ALA A 358 -13.34 -16.67 -27.23
N ILE A 359 -13.55 -15.35 -27.37
CA ILE A 359 -14.76 -14.66 -26.93
C ILE A 359 -15.81 -14.77 -28.04
N LEU A 360 -16.82 -15.61 -27.84
CA LEU A 360 -17.92 -15.73 -28.81
C LEU A 360 -18.79 -14.45 -28.80
N PRO A 361 -19.47 -14.10 -29.90
CA PRO A 361 -20.37 -12.97 -29.92
C PRO A 361 -21.44 -13.04 -28.82
N GLY A 362 -21.65 -11.94 -28.08
CA GLY A 362 -22.54 -11.89 -26.92
C GLY A 362 -22.09 -10.89 -25.86
N THR A 363 -22.84 -10.83 -24.76
CA THR A 363 -22.55 -9.91 -23.64
C THR A 363 -21.60 -10.55 -22.64
N TYR A 364 -20.63 -9.79 -22.16
CA TYR A 364 -19.65 -10.19 -21.15
C TYR A 364 -19.49 -9.11 -20.09
N ASN A 365 -18.99 -9.50 -18.92
CA ASN A 365 -18.57 -8.58 -17.87
C ASN A 365 -17.05 -8.61 -17.72
N VAL A 366 -16.44 -7.44 -17.57
CA VAL A 366 -15.09 -7.30 -17.03
C VAL A 366 -15.19 -6.74 -15.62
N GLN A 367 -14.54 -7.43 -14.68
CA GLN A 367 -14.40 -7.00 -13.29
C GLN A 367 -12.94 -6.66 -13.03
N ALA A 368 -12.68 -5.50 -12.45
CA ALA A 368 -11.38 -5.16 -11.89
C ALA A 368 -11.51 -5.16 -10.36
N ILE A 369 -10.58 -5.85 -9.69
CA ILE A 369 -10.51 -5.96 -8.24
C ILE A 369 -9.20 -5.31 -7.80
N GLY A 370 -9.27 -4.37 -6.87
CA GLY A 370 -8.11 -3.79 -6.23
C GLY A 370 -8.12 -3.99 -4.73
N VAL A 371 -6.97 -4.35 -4.17
CA VAL A 371 -6.77 -4.46 -2.73
C VAL A 371 -5.62 -3.53 -2.36
N GLY A 372 -5.90 -2.48 -1.59
CA GLY A 372 -4.85 -1.61 -1.04
C GLY A 372 -4.02 -2.38 -0.03
N ARG A 373 -2.69 -2.28 -0.10
CA ARG A 373 -1.79 -3.06 0.76
C ARG A 373 -1.85 -2.63 2.23
N GLU A 374 -2.41 -1.47 2.53
CA GLU A 374 -2.53 -0.92 3.87
C GLU A 374 -3.86 -1.23 4.55
N ALA A 375 -4.93 -1.46 3.77
CA ALA A 375 -6.28 -1.62 4.32
C ALA A 375 -6.90 -3.00 4.06
N ALA A 376 -6.29 -3.83 3.20
CA ALA A 376 -6.76 -5.17 2.83
C ALA A 376 -8.26 -5.29 2.46
N ILE A 377 -8.93 -4.16 2.19
CA ILE A 377 -10.34 -4.10 1.79
C ILE A 377 -10.39 -4.14 0.26
N PRO A 378 -11.00 -5.19 -0.34
CA PRO A 378 -11.15 -5.26 -1.78
C PRO A 378 -12.20 -4.26 -2.27
N VAL A 379 -11.87 -3.55 -3.34
CA VAL A 379 -12.82 -2.78 -4.15
C VAL A 379 -12.98 -3.46 -5.51
N VAL A 380 -14.19 -3.39 -6.04
CA VAL A 380 -14.53 -4.01 -7.32
C VAL A 380 -15.25 -3.01 -8.21
N ASP A 381 -14.77 -2.84 -9.43
CA ASP A 381 -15.51 -2.16 -10.50
C ASP A 381 -15.88 -3.18 -11.57
N THR A 382 -17.12 -3.12 -12.05
CA THR A 382 -17.65 -4.06 -13.05
C THR A 382 -18.28 -3.27 -14.19
N LYS A 383 -17.89 -3.60 -15.42
CA LYS A 383 -18.53 -3.08 -16.64
C LYS A 383 -18.89 -4.22 -17.57
N SER A 384 -19.99 -4.04 -18.29
CA SER A 384 -20.41 -4.94 -19.35
C SER A 384 -19.92 -4.45 -20.71
N PHE A 385 -19.57 -5.37 -21.60
CA PHE A 385 -19.28 -5.08 -23.00
C PHE A 385 -19.93 -6.12 -23.91
N LEU A 386 -20.15 -5.73 -25.16
CA LEU A 386 -20.69 -6.60 -26.20
C LEU A 386 -19.55 -7.03 -27.11
N ALA A 387 -19.36 -8.34 -27.27
CA ALA A 387 -18.52 -8.90 -28.32
C ALA A 387 -19.36 -9.03 -29.60
N ILE A 388 -18.94 -8.37 -30.69
CA ILE A 388 -19.71 -8.28 -31.93
C ILE A 388 -19.13 -9.25 -32.96
N PRO A 389 -19.96 -9.96 -33.77
CA PRO A 389 -19.45 -10.84 -34.80
C PRO A 389 -18.50 -10.11 -35.76
N THR A 390 -17.38 -10.75 -36.10
CA THR A 390 -16.36 -10.20 -37.01
C THR A 390 -16.96 -9.74 -38.35
N LEU A 391 -17.92 -10.49 -38.89
CA LEU A 391 -18.62 -10.12 -40.12
C LEU A 391 -19.40 -8.81 -39.97
N ALA A 392 -20.19 -8.67 -38.89
CA ALA A 392 -20.99 -7.48 -38.63
C ALA A 392 -20.10 -6.24 -38.42
N TYR A 393 -18.94 -6.42 -37.77
CA TYR A 393 -17.94 -5.36 -37.65
C TYR A 393 -17.42 -4.89 -39.02
N PHE A 394 -17.01 -5.83 -39.89
CA PHE A 394 -16.51 -5.47 -41.21
C PHE A 394 -17.59 -4.90 -42.14
N GLU A 395 -18.84 -5.36 -42.04
CA GLU A 395 -19.98 -4.77 -42.75
C GLU A 395 -20.23 -3.33 -42.33
N LEU A 396 -20.14 -3.04 -41.02
CA LEU A 396 -20.25 -1.68 -40.49
C LEU A 396 -19.11 -0.78 -41.01
N GLN A 397 -17.87 -1.25 -40.92
CA GLN A 397 -16.71 -0.50 -41.42
C GLN A 397 -16.79 -0.25 -42.93
N LEU A 398 -17.22 -1.24 -43.70
CA LEU A 398 -17.43 -1.10 -45.14
C LEU A 398 -18.55 -0.10 -45.46
N GLY A 399 -19.64 -0.13 -44.70
CA GLY A 399 -20.75 0.82 -44.83
C GLY A 399 -20.31 2.26 -44.57
N LEU A 400 -19.55 2.49 -43.48
CA LEU A 400 -18.98 3.79 -43.15
C LEU A 400 -18.02 4.27 -44.24
N THR A 401 -17.11 3.40 -44.69
CA THR A 401 -16.16 3.71 -45.77
C THR A 401 -16.89 4.07 -47.06
N LYS A 402 -17.96 3.34 -47.41
CA LYS A 402 -18.79 3.64 -48.58
C LYS A 402 -19.48 4.99 -48.48
N ALA A 403 -20.00 5.35 -47.30
CA ALA A 403 -20.66 6.63 -47.08
C ALA A 403 -19.65 7.81 -47.18
N ASP A 404 -18.45 7.63 -46.65
CA ASP A 404 -17.37 8.61 -46.79
C ASP A 404 -16.94 8.76 -48.26
N LEU A 405 -16.70 7.65 -48.96
CA LEU A 405 -16.40 7.67 -50.39
C LEU A 405 -17.50 8.35 -51.22
N GLN A 406 -18.77 8.10 -50.91
CA GLN A 406 -19.89 8.78 -51.59
C GLN A 406 -19.86 10.28 -51.35
N THR A 407 -19.52 10.70 -50.13
CA THR A 407 -19.38 12.12 -49.77
C THR A 407 -18.24 12.76 -50.58
N GLN A 408 -17.08 12.09 -50.64
CA GLN A 408 -15.94 12.54 -51.43
C GLN A 408 -16.26 12.62 -52.94
N ILE A 409 -16.98 11.64 -53.50
CA ILE A 409 -17.43 11.65 -54.91
C ILE A 409 -18.35 12.84 -55.18
N ASN A 410 -19.30 13.10 -54.29
CA ASN A 410 -20.22 14.22 -54.44
C ASN A 410 -19.47 15.57 -54.40
N GLN A 411 -18.50 15.71 -53.49
CA GLN A 411 -17.64 16.88 -53.43
C GLN A 411 -16.78 17.04 -54.69
N ALA A 412 -16.19 15.96 -55.20
CA ALA A 412 -15.40 15.97 -56.42
C ALA A 412 -16.25 16.33 -57.66
N ASN A 413 -17.45 15.78 -57.78
CA ASN A 413 -18.39 16.11 -58.86
C ASN A 413 -18.82 17.58 -58.81
N ALA A 414 -19.07 18.12 -57.61
CA ALA A 414 -19.36 19.55 -57.44
C ALA A 414 -18.17 20.42 -57.86
N ALA A 415 -16.95 20.06 -57.46
CA ALA A 415 -15.73 20.76 -57.87
C ALA A 415 -15.51 20.71 -59.39
N ALA A 416 -15.73 19.55 -60.03
CA ALA A 416 -15.63 19.39 -61.47
C ALA A 416 -16.68 20.22 -62.22
N ALA A 417 -17.92 20.28 -61.72
CA ALA A 417 -18.97 21.13 -62.27
C ALA A 417 -18.59 22.62 -62.18
N SER A 418 -18.08 23.08 -61.03
CA SER A 418 -17.58 24.45 -60.85
C SER A 418 -16.42 24.77 -61.78
N ALA A 419 -15.46 23.85 -61.95
CA ALA A 419 -14.33 24.02 -62.86
C ALA A 419 -14.79 24.10 -64.33
N ASN A 420 -15.75 23.25 -64.73
CA ASN A 420 -16.30 23.27 -66.08
C ASN A 420 -17.07 24.56 -66.36
N ALA A 421 -17.86 25.06 -65.38
CA ALA A 421 -18.54 26.36 -65.48
C ALA A 421 -17.53 27.51 -65.61
N ALA A 422 -16.44 27.49 -64.86
CA ALA A 422 -15.37 28.48 -64.96
C ALA A 422 -14.66 28.43 -66.34
N ALA A 423 -14.42 27.23 -66.88
CA ALA A 423 -13.84 27.05 -68.21
C ALA A 423 -14.76 27.58 -69.33
N LEU A 424 -16.07 27.32 -69.24
CA LEU A 424 -17.06 27.87 -70.16
C LEU A 424 -17.12 29.41 -70.08
N ALA A 425 -17.14 29.97 -68.87
CA ALA A 425 -17.11 31.42 -68.67
C ALA A 425 -15.83 32.06 -69.24
N ALA A 426 -14.67 31.42 -69.06
CA ALA A 426 -13.41 31.87 -69.65
C ALA A 426 -13.44 31.79 -71.18
N ALA A 427 -14.04 30.75 -71.76
CA ALA A 427 -14.20 30.62 -73.21
C ALA A 427 -15.16 31.67 -73.80
N ASP A 428 -16.25 31.99 -73.10
CA ASP A 428 -17.17 33.08 -73.47
C ASP A 428 -16.47 34.45 -73.41
N GLN A 429 -15.67 34.69 -72.37
CA GLN A 429 -14.88 35.91 -72.22
C GLN A 429 -13.80 36.03 -73.31
N ALA A 430 -13.15 34.93 -73.68
CA ALA A 430 -12.21 34.91 -74.81
C ALA A 430 -12.92 35.23 -76.15
N ARG A 431 -14.12 34.69 -76.38
CA ARG A 431 -14.94 35.01 -77.56
C ARG A 431 -15.36 36.48 -77.59
N SER A 432 -15.74 37.07 -76.46
CA SER A 432 -16.12 38.49 -76.41
C SER A 432 -14.92 39.41 -76.67
N LEU A 433 -13.74 39.08 -76.13
CA LEU A 433 -12.49 39.79 -76.42
C LEU A 433 -12.09 39.67 -77.90
N SER A 434 -12.23 38.49 -78.51
CA SER A 434 -11.99 38.29 -79.94
C SER A 434 -12.93 39.14 -80.80
N ASN A 435 -14.21 39.23 -80.43
CA ASN A 435 -15.18 40.07 -81.13
C ASN A 435 -14.85 41.56 -80.98
N LEU A 436 -14.48 42.01 -79.78
CA LEU A 436 -14.03 43.38 -79.53
C LEU A 436 -12.75 43.71 -80.30
N LEU A 437 -11.79 42.78 -80.36
CA LEU A 437 -10.58 42.94 -81.15
C LEU A 437 -10.91 43.07 -82.65
N THR A 438 -11.83 42.25 -83.15
CA THR A 438 -12.29 42.31 -84.54
C THR A 438 -12.99 43.64 -84.86
N ILE A 439 -13.84 44.13 -83.93
CA ILE A 439 -14.49 45.44 -84.05
C ILE A 439 -13.44 46.57 -84.00
N ALA A 440 -12.48 46.51 -83.08
CA ALA A 440 -11.42 47.51 -82.98
C ALA A 440 -10.54 47.55 -84.23
N VAL A 441 -10.20 46.39 -84.81
CA VAL A 441 -9.49 46.29 -86.09
C VAL A 441 -10.34 46.86 -87.24
N ALA A 442 -11.64 46.57 -87.30
CA ALA A 442 -12.53 47.14 -88.30
C ALA A 442 -12.66 48.67 -88.17
N VAL A 443 -12.78 49.19 -86.95
CA VAL A 443 -12.80 50.63 -86.66
C VAL A 443 -11.46 51.29 -87.04
N ALA A 444 -10.33 50.64 -86.75
CA ALA A 444 -9.01 51.14 -87.16
C ALA A 444 -8.89 51.22 -88.68
N ILE A 445 -9.38 50.22 -89.43
CA ILE A 445 -9.43 50.24 -90.89
C ILE A 445 -10.30 51.40 -91.40
N VAL A 446 -11.48 51.63 -90.79
CA VAL A 446 -12.35 52.76 -91.13
C VAL A 446 -11.70 54.11 -90.81
N ALA A 447 -11.03 54.24 -89.67
CA ALA A 447 -10.30 55.45 -89.30
C ALA A 447 -9.14 55.75 -90.26
N ILE A 448 -8.43 54.71 -90.73
CA ILE A 448 -7.41 54.82 -91.79
C ILE A 448 -8.06 55.27 -93.11
N ALA A 449 -9.21 54.73 -93.49
CA ALA A 449 -9.93 55.15 -94.69
C ALA A 449 -10.42 56.61 -94.61
N ILE A 450 -10.94 57.03 -93.45
CA ILE A 450 -11.39 58.41 -93.21
C ILE A 450 -10.21 59.39 -93.25
N SER A 451 -9.07 59.04 -92.65
CA SER A 451 -7.86 59.88 -92.71
C SER A 451 -7.32 60.00 -94.15
N VAL A 452 -7.37 58.93 -94.95
CA VAL A 452 -7.06 59.00 -96.40
C VAL A 452 -8.03 59.92 -97.14
N VAL A 453 -9.34 59.84 -96.88
CA VAL A 453 -10.35 60.73 -97.50
C VAL A 453 -10.18 62.19 -97.06
N SER A 454 -9.79 62.42 -95.81
CA SER A 454 -9.55 63.76 -95.24
C SER A 454 -8.36 64.46 -95.92
N VAL A 455 -7.28 63.72 -96.18
CA VAL A 455 -6.11 64.21 -96.94
C VAL A 455 -6.48 64.51 -98.39
N VAL A 456 -7.32 63.68 -99.02
CA VAL A 456 -7.80 63.89 -100.41
C VAL A 456 -8.76 65.08 -100.53
N MET A 457 -9.59 65.35 -99.53
CA MET A 457 -10.49 66.51 -99.54
C MET A 457 -9.77 67.83 -99.22
N ALA A 458 -8.76 67.83 -98.34
CA ALA A 458 -7.95 69.01 -98.03
C ALA A 458 -7.14 69.53 -99.24
N MET A 459 -6.82 68.66 -100.20
CA MET A 459 -6.11 69.05 -101.42
C MET A 459 -6.99 69.71 -102.50
N ARG A 460 -8.32 69.79 -102.34
CA ARG A 460 -9.24 70.11 -103.45
C ARG A 460 -9.86 71.51 -103.50
N ARG A 461 -9.66 72.42 -102.54
CA ARG A 461 -10.20 73.79 -102.65
C ARG A 461 -9.24 74.86 -102.13
N GLY A 462 -8.71 75.64 -103.08
CA GLY A 462 -7.75 76.71 -102.86
C GLY A 462 -8.35 78.01 -102.31
N ALA A 463 -7.46 78.93 -101.95
CA ALA A 463 -7.79 80.30 -101.58
C ALA A 463 -7.14 81.28 -102.57
N GLY A 464 -7.98 82.11 -103.18
CA GLY A 464 -7.60 83.44 -103.65
C GLY A 464 -8.57 84.45 -103.04
N MET A 465 -8.24 85.00 -101.87
CA MET A 465 -8.52 86.38 -101.46
C MET A 465 -7.98 86.66 -100.04
N ARG A 466 -7.19 87.74 -99.96
CA ARG A 466 -6.65 88.46 -98.78
C ARG A 466 -7.73 89.39 -98.16
N PRO A 467 -7.49 90.22 -97.11
CA PRO A 467 -6.37 90.32 -96.13
C PRO A 467 -6.81 90.61 -94.66
N LYS A 468 -5.89 90.52 -93.68
CA LYS A 468 -5.42 91.63 -92.80
C LYS A 468 -4.43 91.18 -91.71
N MET A 469 -3.42 92.02 -91.48
CA MET A 469 -2.44 92.06 -90.36
C MET A 469 -3.11 92.44 -89.01
N PRO A 470 -2.38 92.53 -87.87
CA PRO A 470 -1.33 91.66 -87.28
C PRO A 470 -1.53 91.42 -85.75
N GLU A 471 -0.88 90.42 -85.16
CA GLU A 471 -0.13 90.43 -83.86
C GLU A 471 0.07 89.04 -83.27
N GLU A 472 1.24 88.87 -82.64
CA GLU A 472 1.85 87.65 -82.11
C GLU A 472 1.42 87.30 -80.66
N PRO A 473 1.69 86.06 -80.20
CA PRO A 473 1.16 85.40 -79.00
C PRO A 473 2.07 85.62 -77.77
N PRO A 474 1.82 84.99 -76.59
CA PRO A 474 2.56 83.74 -76.28
C PRO A 474 1.78 82.80 -75.28
N LYS A 475 1.85 81.46 -75.35
CA LYS A 475 2.89 80.46 -75.00
C LYS A 475 2.59 79.75 -73.68
N GLU A 476 2.95 78.46 -73.69
CA GLU A 476 3.44 77.63 -72.57
C GLU A 476 2.42 77.36 -71.44
N SER A 477 2.33 76.19 -70.84
CA SER A 477 3.24 75.06 -70.60
C SER A 477 2.33 73.84 -70.33
N GLU A 478 2.66 72.62 -70.78
CA GLU A 478 3.41 71.60 -70.01
C GLU A 478 2.76 71.17 -68.68
N GLU A 479 2.92 69.87 -68.38
CA GLU A 479 2.54 69.13 -67.16
C GLU A 479 1.08 68.62 -67.09
N ILE A 480 0.75 67.35 -66.81
CA ILE A 480 1.45 66.13 -66.36
C ILE A 480 0.65 64.93 -66.87
#